data_AF-A0AAV7AHF3-F1
#
_entry.id   AF-A0AAV7AHF3-F1
#
_cell.length_a   1.000
_cell.length_b   1.000
_cell.length_c   1.000
_cell.angle_alpha   90.00
_cell.angle_beta   90.00
_cell.angle_gamma   90.00
#
_symmetry.space_group_name_H-M   'P 1'
#
loop_
_entity.id
_entity.type
_entity.pdbx_description
1 polymer ?
#
loop_
_entity_poly.entity_id
_entity_poly.type
_entity_poly.pdbx_seq_one_letter_code
_entity_poly.pdbx_strand_id
1 'polypeptide(L)'
;MEDINPKESDMTLQELLDKLEEAEDGADIVHNGDLILEHIRRSQERREQITAEEMGAVIIERDTARAQAPLTFLHHNQDKLAEDYKKLEEEIQTLNIYYSLHQSLSQEVNLKEQFSRAISLYEDAIRNRGELLKVTQHQNEELGRQLREAQCQNTELKESLRKATTCQKEMEDRAHKLERLVDVLRKKVGSGSVRTMI
;
A
#
# COMPACT_ATOMS: atom_id res chain seq x y z
N MET A 1 -78.93 5.69 70.64
CA MET A 1 -77.53 5.21 70.59
C MET A 1 -77.57 3.82 71.19
N GLU A 2 -77.73 2.81 70.35
CA GLU A 2 -77.51 1.43 70.79
C GLU A 2 -76.00 1.22 70.87
N ASP A 3 -75.56 0.85 72.07
CA ASP A 3 -74.17 0.59 72.43
C ASP A 3 -73.82 -0.79 71.87
N ILE A 4 -73.45 -0.84 70.58
CA ILE A 4 -73.02 -2.08 69.93
C ILE A 4 -71.70 -2.48 70.60
N ASN A 5 -71.77 -3.48 71.47
CA ASN A 5 -70.64 -4.08 72.15
C ASN A 5 -69.57 -4.47 71.10
N PRO A 6 -68.32 -3.98 71.20
CA PRO A 6 -67.28 -4.22 70.20
C PRO A 6 -66.97 -5.72 69.99
N LYS A 7 -67.33 -6.59 70.95
CA LYS A 7 -67.22 -8.04 70.82
C LYS A 7 -68.24 -8.68 69.89
N GLU A 8 -69.40 -8.06 69.67
CA GLU A 8 -70.43 -8.59 68.76
C GLU A 8 -70.16 -8.25 67.29
N SER A 9 -69.40 -7.18 67.05
CA SER A 9 -69.00 -6.74 65.71
C SER A 9 -67.99 -7.66 65.00
N ASP A 10 -67.18 -8.38 65.78
CA ASP A 10 -66.10 -9.26 65.31
C ASP A 10 -66.50 -10.75 65.27
N MET A 11 -67.74 -11.07 65.65
CA MET A 11 -68.25 -12.45 65.57
C MET A 11 -68.31 -12.90 64.11
N THR A 12 -67.90 -14.14 63.87
CA THR A 12 -68.00 -14.75 62.55
C THR A 12 -69.46 -15.00 62.17
N LEU A 13 -69.74 -15.09 60.87
CA LEU A 13 -71.07 -15.45 60.39
C LEU A 13 -71.57 -16.77 61.01
N GLN A 14 -70.66 -17.72 61.27
CA GLN A 14 -70.99 -18.99 61.92
C GLN A 14 -71.39 -18.79 63.39
N GLU A 15 -70.62 -18.03 64.16
CA GLU A 15 -70.94 -17.72 65.57
C GLU A 15 -72.27 -16.95 65.71
N LEU A 16 -72.59 -16.08 64.75
CA LEU A 16 -73.87 -15.37 64.71
C LEU A 16 -75.06 -16.28 64.38
N LEU A 17 -74.86 -17.27 63.50
CA LEU A 17 -75.87 -18.26 63.17
C LEU A 17 -76.12 -19.23 64.35
N ASP A 18 -75.05 -19.66 65.03
CA ASP A 18 -75.14 -20.53 66.20
C ASP A 18 -75.92 -19.81 67.34
N LYS A 19 -75.68 -18.50 67.55
CA LYS A 19 -76.46 -17.68 68.51
C LYS A 19 -77.93 -17.50 68.11
N LEU A 20 -78.23 -17.48 66.81
CA LEU A 20 -79.60 -17.41 66.32
C LEU A 20 -80.34 -18.73 66.56
N GLU A 21 -79.63 -19.86 66.50
CA GLU A 21 -80.16 -21.20 66.83
C GLU A 21 -80.46 -21.35 68.33
N GLU A 22 -79.65 -20.73 69.19
CA GLU A 22 -79.81 -20.75 70.66
C GLU A 22 -80.74 -19.67 71.23
N ALA A 23 -81.35 -18.83 70.40
CA ALA A 23 -82.17 -17.69 70.85
C ALA A 23 -83.44 -18.13 71.63
N GLU A 24 -83.65 -17.57 72.81
CA GLU A 24 -84.76 -17.96 73.72
C GLU A 24 -86.06 -17.18 73.46
N ASP A 25 -85.97 -16.02 72.80
CA ASP A 25 -87.12 -15.18 72.47
C ASP A 25 -87.03 -14.49 71.10
N GLY A 26 -88.13 -13.84 70.69
CA GLY A 26 -88.21 -13.17 69.39
C GLY A 26 -87.35 -11.90 69.29
N ALA A 27 -86.93 -11.31 70.41
CA ALA A 27 -86.06 -10.14 70.41
C ALA A 27 -84.60 -10.55 70.11
N ASP A 28 -84.14 -11.68 70.68
CA ASP A 28 -82.83 -12.27 70.40
C ASP A 28 -82.69 -12.68 68.93
N ILE A 29 -83.75 -13.21 68.33
CA ILE A 29 -83.79 -13.57 66.90
C ILE A 29 -83.60 -12.33 66.01
N VAL A 30 -84.27 -11.22 66.34
CA VAL A 30 -84.15 -9.97 65.57
C VAL A 30 -82.76 -9.36 65.72
N HIS A 31 -82.23 -9.28 66.95
CA HIS A 31 -80.89 -8.73 67.22
C HIS A 31 -79.79 -9.51 66.49
N ASN A 32 -79.79 -10.84 66.61
CA ASN A 32 -78.81 -11.69 65.91
C ASN A 32 -79.02 -11.64 64.38
N GLY A 33 -80.26 -11.56 63.91
CA GLY A 33 -80.59 -11.37 62.49
C GLY A 33 -80.04 -10.06 61.92
N ASP A 34 -80.16 -8.96 62.65
CA ASP A 34 -79.63 -7.64 62.28
C ASP A 34 -78.09 -7.65 62.22
N LEU A 35 -77.44 -8.32 63.19
CA LEU A 35 -75.98 -8.50 63.18
C LEU A 35 -75.50 -9.33 61.97
N ILE A 36 -76.22 -10.39 61.59
CA ILE A 36 -75.92 -11.20 60.40
C ILE A 36 -76.03 -10.35 59.13
N LEU A 37 -77.12 -9.59 58.98
CA LEU A 37 -77.34 -8.71 57.83
C LEU A 37 -76.22 -7.66 57.72
N GLU A 38 -75.84 -7.06 58.85
CA GLU A 38 -74.76 -6.08 58.90
C GLU A 38 -73.39 -6.69 58.60
N HIS A 39 -73.11 -7.92 59.04
CA HIS A 39 -71.88 -8.65 58.69
C HIS A 39 -71.82 -8.97 57.18
N ILE A 40 -72.93 -9.44 56.59
CA ILE A 40 -73.02 -9.69 55.14
C ILE A 40 -72.79 -8.40 54.36
N ARG A 41 -73.45 -7.30 54.76
CA ARG A 41 -73.28 -5.98 54.12
C ARG A 41 -71.82 -5.52 54.17
N ARG A 42 -71.19 -5.56 55.35
CA ARG A 42 -69.76 -5.21 55.52
C ARG A 42 -68.83 -6.08 54.68
N SER A 43 -69.12 -7.38 54.55
CA SER A 43 -68.35 -8.30 53.70
C SER A 43 -68.48 -7.97 52.21
N GLN A 44 -69.69 -7.64 51.76
CA GLN A 44 -69.95 -7.22 50.38
C GLN A 44 -69.24 -5.90 50.06
N GLU A 45 -69.33 -4.90 50.95
CA GLU A 45 -68.66 -3.61 50.80
C GLU A 45 -67.14 -3.75 50.78
N ARG A 46 -66.56 -4.56 51.67
CA ARG A 46 -65.12 -4.86 51.64
C ARG A 46 -64.71 -5.53 50.33
N ARG A 47 -65.50 -6.47 49.82
CA ARG A 47 -65.21 -7.14 48.55
C ARG A 47 -65.28 -6.17 47.38
N GLU A 48 -66.25 -5.27 47.36
CA GLU A 48 -66.35 -4.21 46.35
C GLU A 48 -65.16 -3.26 46.41
N GLN A 49 -64.76 -2.84 47.62
CA GLN A 49 -63.59 -2.00 47.83
C GLN A 49 -62.30 -2.68 47.35
N ILE A 50 -62.05 -3.92 47.76
CA ILE A 50 -60.88 -4.69 47.32
C ILE A 50 -60.90 -4.84 45.79
N THR A 51 -62.05 -5.14 45.20
CA THR A 51 -62.17 -5.26 43.74
C THR A 51 -61.83 -3.94 43.04
N ALA A 52 -62.28 -2.81 43.58
CA ALA A 52 -61.97 -1.50 43.03
C ALA A 52 -60.47 -1.16 43.14
N GLU A 53 -59.85 -1.46 44.28
CA GLU A 53 -58.42 -1.25 44.52
C GLU A 53 -57.56 -2.14 43.60
N GLU A 54 -57.86 -3.43 43.51
CA GLU A 54 -57.18 -4.38 42.62
C GLU A 54 -57.32 -3.97 41.15
N MET A 55 -58.52 -3.59 40.72
CA MET A 55 -58.76 -3.15 39.34
C MET A 55 -58.03 -1.83 39.04
N GLY A 56 -57.91 -0.94 40.03
CA GLY A 56 -57.07 0.26 39.95
C GLY A 56 -55.59 -0.08 39.77
N ALA A 57 -55.06 -1.01 40.57
CA ALA A 57 -53.67 -1.46 40.48
C ALA A 57 -53.35 -2.09 39.10
N VAL A 58 -54.24 -2.97 38.61
CA VAL A 58 -54.11 -3.61 37.28
C VAL A 58 -54.12 -2.58 36.15
N ILE A 59 -54.96 -1.55 36.23
CA ILE A 59 -55.00 -0.47 35.23
C ILE A 59 -53.67 0.29 35.21
N ILE A 60 -53.13 0.64 36.39
CA ILE A 60 -51.86 1.35 36.51
C ILE A 60 -50.71 0.50 35.95
N GLU A 61 -50.65 -0.78 36.29
CA GLU A 61 -49.62 -1.70 35.79
C GLU A 61 -49.70 -1.84 34.26
N ARG A 62 -50.90 -2.03 33.72
CA ARG A 62 -51.14 -2.11 32.27
C ARG A 62 -50.69 -0.83 31.57
N ASP A 63 -51.08 0.33 32.08
CA ASP A 63 -50.77 1.61 31.44
C ASP A 63 -49.27 1.91 31.51
N THR A 64 -48.61 1.55 32.61
CA THR A 64 -47.16 1.64 32.77
C THR A 64 -46.43 0.72 31.79
N ALA A 65 -46.83 -0.56 31.72
CA ALA A 65 -46.24 -1.53 30.79
C ALA A 65 -46.44 -1.11 29.33
N ARG A 66 -47.63 -0.59 29.00
CA ARG A 66 -47.98 -0.11 27.66
C ARG A 66 -47.20 1.16 27.28
N ALA A 67 -46.87 2.02 28.24
CA ALA A 67 -46.03 3.19 28.01
C ALA A 67 -44.54 2.83 27.87
N GLN A 68 -44.06 1.84 28.63
CA GLN A 68 -42.66 1.42 28.61
C GLN A 68 -42.29 0.60 27.37
N ALA A 69 -43.17 -0.28 26.88
CA ALA A 69 -42.84 -1.19 25.77
C ALA A 69 -42.42 -0.47 24.47
N PRO A 70 -43.08 0.63 24.02
CA PRO A 70 -42.63 1.40 22.86
C PRO A 70 -41.29 2.11 23.09
N LEU A 71 -41.04 2.61 24.31
CA LEU A 71 -39.80 3.29 24.66
C LEU A 71 -38.61 2.34 24.62
N THR A 72 -38.72 1.17 25.27
CA THR A 72 -37.65 0.18 25.27
C THR A 72 -37.39 -0.36 23.86
N PHE A 73 -38.44 -0.57 23.06
CA PHE A 73 -38.30 -0.94 21.66
C PHE A 73 -37.59 0.14 20.85
N LEU A 74 -37.95 1.41 21.04
CA LEU A 74 -37.31 2.53 20.34
C LEU A 74 -35.83 2.64 20.70
N HIS A 75 -35.49 2.60 21.98
CA HIS A 75 -34.09 2.64 22.45
C HIS A 75 -33.27 1.49 21.87
N HIS A 76 -33.79 0.27 21.92
CA HIS A 76 -33.10 -0.89 21.35
C HIS A 76 -32.84 -0.75 19.84
N ASN A 77 -33.80 -0.19 19.10
CA ASN A 77 -33.60 0.07 17.67
C ASN A 77 -32.60 1.19 17.42
N GLN A 78 -32.60 2.25 18.23
CA GLN A 78 -31.61 3.33 18.14
C GLN A 78 -30.20 2.80 18.42
N ASP A 79 -30.02 1.99 19.45
CA ASP A 79 -28.72 1.39 19.81
C ASP A 79 -28.21 0.46 18.71
N LYS A 80 -29.09 -0.38 18.15
CA LYS A 80 -28.74 -1.24 17.00
C LYS A 80 -28.32 -0.42 15.79
N LEU A 81 -29.08 0.62 15.46
CA LEU A 81 -28.78 1.47 14.32
C LEU A 81 -27.44 2.20 14.51
N ALA A 82 -27.16 2.69 15.72
CA ALA A 82 -25.88 3.32 16.05
C ALA A 82 -24.70 2.34 15.90
N GLU A 83 -24.86 1.09 16.35
CA GLU A 83 -23.86 0.04 16.19
C GLU A 83 -23.61 -0.30 14.71
N ASP A 84 -24.67 -0.38 13.91
CA ASP A 84 -24.56 -0.64 12.47
C ASP A 84 -23.86 0.51 11.74
N TYR A 85 -24.17 1.77 12.09
CA TYR A 85 -23.46 2.94 11.54
C TYR A 85 -21.97 2.92 11.90
N LYS A 86 -21.63 2.54 13.13
CA LYS A 86 -20.23 2.44 13.57
C LYS A 86 -19.47 1.39 12.77
N LYS A 87 -20.05 0.21 12.54
CA LYS A 87 -19.43 -0.83 11.70
C LYS A 87 -19.22 -0.37 10.27
N LEU A 88 -20.21 0.32 9.71
CA LEU A 88 -20.11 0.87 8.35
C LEU A 88 -19.00 1.92 8.26
N GLU A 89 -18.85 2.77 9.27
CA GLU A 89 -17.78 3.76 9.34
C GLU A 89 -16.39 3.09 9.39
N GLU A 90 -16.22 2.05 10.22
CA GLU A 90 -14.98 1.26 10.30
C GLU A 90 -14.63 0.59 8.96
N GLU A 91 -15.63 0.08 8.23
CA GLU A 91 -15.45 -0.50 6.89
C GLU A 91 -15.01 0.56 5.87
N ILE A 92 -15.65 1.73 5.86
CA ILE A 92 -15.26 2.85 4.98
C ILE A 92 -13.82 3.31 5.26
N GLN A 93 -13.43 3.43 6.53
CA GLN A 93 -12.06 3.76 6.91
C GLN A 93 -11.07 2.70 6.42
N THR A 94 -11.42 1.42 6.58
CA THR A 94 -10.61 0.30 6.09
C THR A 94 -10.44 0.34 4.57
N LEU A 95 -11.53 0.55 3.83
CA LEU A 95 -11.51 0.70 2.37
C LEU A 95 -10.65 1.88 1.92
N ASN A 96 -10.70 3.01 2.63
CA ASN A 96 -9.86 4.17 2.32
C ASN A 96 -8.36 3.86 2.48
N ILE A 97 -7.98 3.13 3.53
CA ILE A 97 -6.60 2.67 3.74
C ILE A 97 -6.17 1.76 2.58
N TYR A 98 -6.99 0.77 2.23
CA TYR A 98 -6.70 -0.14 1.12
C TYR A 98 -6.57 0.59 -0.22
N TYR A 99 -7.46 1.53 -0.50
CA TYR A 99 -7.42 2.32 -1.73
C TYR A 99 -6.14 3.15 -1.83
N SER A 100 -5.77 3.87 -0.77
CA SER A 100 -4.55 4.67 -0.70
C SER A 100 -3.29 3.80 -0.86
N LEU A 101 -3.27 2.63 -0.22
CA LEU A 101 -2.18 1.67 -0.36
C LEU A 101 -2.08 1.16 -1.80
N HIS A 102 -3.18 0.74 -2.41
CA HIS A 102 -3.21 0.29 -3.80
C HIS A 102 -2.72 1.37 -4.77
N GLN A 103 -3.14 2.62 -4.57
CA GLN A 103 -2.66 3.75 -5.36
C GLN A 103 -1.14 3.93 -5.25
N SER A 104 -0.60 3.82 -4.04
CA SER A 104 0.84 3.96 -3.77
C SER A 104 1.65 2.82 -4.40
N LEU A 105 1.18 1.57 -4.26
CA LEU A 105 1.80 0.40 -4.90
C LEU A 105 1.77 0.50 -6.43
N SER A 106 0.65 0.96 -6.99
CA SER A 106 0.53 1.16 -8.44
C SER A 106 1.54 2.20 -8.96
N GLN A 107 1.73 3.31 -8.22
CA GLN A 107 2.77 4.29 -8.54
C GLN A 107 4.18 3.69 -8.48
N GLU A 108 4.46 2.86 -7.48
CA GLU A 108 5.75 2.17 -7.34
C GLU A 108 6.03 1.23 -8.52
N VAL A 109 5.04 0.44 -8.95
CA VAL A 109 5.17 -0.44 -10.12
C VAL A 109 5.51 0.34 -11.39
N ASN A 110 4.83 1.46 -11.62
CA ASN A 110 5.10 2.33 -12.77
C ASN A 110 6.51 2.95 -12.70
N LEU A 111 6.95 3.42 -11.54
CA LEU A 111 8.31 3.92 -11.34
C LEU A 111 9.36 2.83 -11.61
N LYS A 112 9.14 1.62 -11.10
CA LYS A 112 10.02 0.48 -11.34
C LYS A 112 10.16 0.17 -12.83
N GLU A 113 9.05 0.19 -13.58
CA GLU A 113 9.09 -0.03 -15.02
C GLU A 113 9.89 1.07 -15.74
N GLN A 114 9.73 2.33 -15.34
CA GLN A 114 10.52 3.45 -15.89
C GLN A 114 12.02 3.27 -15.60
N PHE A 115 12.39 2.88 -14.38
CA PHE A 115 13.78 2.57 -14.05
C PHE A 115 14.33 1.42 -14.86
N SER A 116 13.58 0.33 -15.03
CA SER A 116 13.99 -0.80 -15.87
C SER A 116 14.25 -0.38 -17.31
N ARG A 117 13.37 0.44 -17.90
CA ARG A 117 13.57 1.00 -19.25
C ARG A 117 14.83 1.86 -19.33
N ALA A 118 15.06 2.73 -18.34
CA ALA A 118 16.26 3.57 -18.29
C ALA A 118 17.54 2.74 -18.18
N ILE A 119 17.55 1.70 -17.35
CA ILE A 119 18.67 0.79 -17.18
C ILE A 119 19.00 0.10 -18.51
N SER A 120 18.01 -0.48 -19.20
CA SER A 120 18.24 -1.13 -20.49
C SER A 120 18.83 -0.19 -21.54
N LEU A 121 18.36 1.07 -21.59
CA LEU A 121 18.93 2.08 -22.49
C LEU A 121 20.41 2.36 -22.18
N TYR A 122 20.77 2.47 -20.90
CA TYR A 122 22.16 2.68 -20.51
C TYR A 122 23.03 1.45 -20.77
N GLU A 123 22.52 0.25 -20.52
CA GLU A 123 23.22 -1.01 -20.83
C GLU A 123 23.54 -1.09 -22.33
N ASP A 124 22.58 -0.78 -23.18
CA ASP A 124 22.77 -0.77 -24.64
C ASP A 124 23.75 0.32 -25.09
N ALA A 125 23.65 1.53 -24.52
CA ALA A 125 24.59 2.61 -24.80
C ALA A 125 26.04 2.23 -24.41
N ILE A 126 26.22 1.58 -23.25
CA ILE A 126 27.53 1.10 -22.79
C ILE A 126 28.05 -0.01 -23.71
N ARG A 127 27.20 -0.95 -24.11
CA ARG A 127 27.54 -2.03 -25.03
C ARG A 127 28.02 -1.49 -26.38
N ASN A 128 27.25 -0.59 -26.98
CA ASN A 128 27.58 0.07 -28.25
C ASN A 128 28.91 0.84 -28.16
N ARG A 129 29.12 1.58 -27.07
CA ARG A 129 30.39 2.28 -26.84
C ARG A 129 31.56 1.31 -26.70
N GLY A 130 31.35 0.18 -26.04
CA GLY A 130 32.35 -0.88 -25.90
C GLY A 130 32.74 -1.49 -27.25
N GLU A 131 31.77 -1.71 -28.14
CA GLU A 131 32.02 -2.19 -29.50
C GLU A 131 32.79 -1.16 -30.34
N LEU A 132 32.39 0.12 -30.29
CA LEU A 132 33.10 1.19 -30.99
C LEU A 132 34.55 1.32 -30.50
N LEU A 133 34.79 1.24 -29.19
CA LEU A 133 36.13 1.28 -28.63
C LEU A 133 37.01 0.14 -29.14
N LYS A 134 36.47 -1.09 -29.25
CA LYS A 134 37.19 -2.23 -29.81
C LYS A 134 37.60 -1.98 -31.27
N VAL A 135 36.69 -1.44 -32.08
CA VAL A 135 36.97 -1.11 -33.49
C VAL A 135 38.07 -0.04 -33.59
N THR A 136 37.93 1.05 -32.84
CA THR A 136 38.93 2.14 -32.83
C THR A 136 40.29 1.66 -32.32
N GLN A 137 40.33 0.80 -31.30
CA GLN A 137 41.57 0.21 -30.81
C GLN A 137 42.26 -0.62 -31.90
N HIS A 138 41.51 -1.49 -32.59
CA HIS A 138 42.05 -2.31 -33.67
C HIS A 138 42.60 -1.44 -34.82
N GLN A 139 41.89 -0.39 -35.20
CA GLN A 139 42.35 0.57 -36.22
C GLN A 139 43.64 1.28 -35.80
N ASN A 140 43.76 1.70 -34.53
CA ASN A 140 44.98 2.33 -34.02
C ASN A 140 46.18 1.37 -34.01
N GLU A 141 45.96 0.10 -33.66
CA GLU A 141 46.99 -0.94 -33.71
C GLU A 141 47.49 -1.18 -35.14
N GLU A 142 46.57 -1.19 -36.11
CA GLU A 142 46.90 -1.34 -37.54
C GLU A 142 47.67 -0.13 -38.08
N LEU A 143 47.20 1.10 -37.80
CA LEU A 143 47.92 2.33 -38.16
C LEU A 143 49.33 2.36 -37.54
N GLY A 144 49.46 1.91 -36.29
CA GLY A 144 50.76 1.78 -35.63
C GLY A 144 51.68 0.77 -36.31
N ARG A 145 51.13 -0.31 -36.87
CA ARG A 145 51.90 -1.27 -37.68
C ARG A 145 52.34 -0.66 -39.00
N GLN A 146 51.43 0.00 -39.73
CA GLN A 146 51.73 0.67 -41.00
C GLN A 146 52.80 1.75 -40.83
N LEU A 147 52.75 2.53 -39.75
CA LEU A 147 53.75 3.55 -39.47
C LEU A 147 55.15 2.94 -39.24
N ARG A 148 55.24 1.84 -38.49
CA ARG A 148 56.52 1.13 -38.27
C ARG A 148 57.08 0.56 -39.55
N GLU A 149 56.22 0.00 -40.41
CA GLU A 149 56.64 -0.53 -41.71
C GLU A 149 57.18 0.57 -42.62
N ALA A 150 56.46 1.70 -42.73
CA ALA A 150 56.91 2.85 -43.50
C ALA A 150 58.22 3.43 -42.96
N GLN A 151 58.42 3.44 -41.64
CA GLN A 151 59.69 3.85 -41.01
C GLN A 151 60.83 2.91 -41.41
N CYS A 152 60.62 1.59 -41.38
CA CYS A 152 61.60 0.58 -41.81
C CYS A 152 62.00 0.78 -43.28
N GLN A 153 61.01 0.89 -44.16
CA GLN A 153 61.25 1.15 -45.59
C GLN A 153 62.02 2.45 -45.82
N ASN A 154 61.69 3.52 -45.08
CA ASN A 154 62.40 4.79 -45.19
C ASN A 154 63.86 4.68 -44.73
N THR A 155 64.13 3.93 -43.66
CA THR A 155 65.52 3.65 -43.24
C THR A 155 66.30 2.86 -44.30
N GLU A 156 65.70 1.83 -44.89
CA GLU A 156 66.31 1.02 -45.95
C GLU A 156 66.60 1.85 -47.21
N LEU A 157 65.64 2.69 -47.64
CA LEU A 157 65.81 3.56 -48.79
C LEU A 157 66.91 4.61 -48.57
N LYS A 158 66.99 5.20 -47.36
CA LYS A 158 68.07 6.12 -47.00
C LYS A 158 69.44 5.44 -47.06
N GLU A 159 69.54 4.21 -46.57
CA GLU A 159 70.78 3.42 -46.67
C GLU A 159 71.16 3.12 -48.12
N SER A 160 70.19 2.71 -48.94
CA SER A 160 70.41 2.46 -50.37
C SER A 160 70.87 3.71 -51.11
N LEU A 161 70.22 4.86 -50.84
CA LEU A 161 70.61 6.15 -51.41
C LEU A 161 72.03 6.55 -51.00
N ARG A 162 72.42 6.33 -49.74
CA ARG A 162 73.79 6.58 -49.27
C ARG A 162 74.82 5.73 -50.04
N LYS A 163 74.53 4.45 -50.29
CA LYS A 163 75.41 3.56 -51.07
C LYS A 163 75.51 3.98 -52.54
N ALA A 164 74.39 4.35 -53.16
CA ALA A 164 74.36 4.81 -54.54
C ALA A 164 75.16 6.11 -54.73
N THR A 165 75.00 7.08 -53.82
CA THR A 165 75.74 8.35 -53.85
C THR A 165 77.24 8.18 -53.64
N THR A 166 77.68 7.24 -52.79
CA THR A 166 79.12 6.92 -52.67
C THR A 166 79.67 6.28 -53.94
N CYS A 167 78.95 5.31 -54.53
CA CYS A 167 79.36 4.68 -55.78
C CYS A 167 79.43 5.69 -56.93
N GLN A 168 78.46 6.61 -57.01
CA GLN A 168 78.45 7.69 -58.00
C GLN A 168 79.71 8.56 -57.87
N LYS A 169 80.06 9.01 -56.66
CA LYS A 169 81.28 9.80 -56.43
C LYS A 169 82.54 9.07 -56.87
N GLU A 170 82.65 7.78 -56.55
CA GLU A 170 83.79 6.96 -57.00
C GLU A 170 83.88 6.87 -58.53
N MET A 171 82.74 6.76 -59.23
CA MET A 171 82.71 6.74 -60.69
C MET A 171 83.03 8.12 -61.29
N GLU A 172 82.53 9.20 -60.70
CA GLU A 172 82.90 10.57 -61.07
C GLU A 172 84.40 10.78 -60.90
N ASP A 173 84.99 10.40 -59.76
CA ASP A 173 86.45 10.49 -59.54
C ASP A 173 87.24 9.70 -60.58
N ARG A 174 86.76 8.51 -60.97
CA ARG A 174 87.37 7.70 -62.04
C ARG A 174 87.22 8.37 -63.40
N ALA A 175 86.05 8.92 -63.72
CA ALA A 175 85.80 9.64 -64.96
C ALA A 175 86.72 10.87 -65.07
N HIS A 176 86.82 11.70 -64.02
CA HIS A 176 87.73 12.84 -63.98
C HIS A 176 89.20 12.41 -64.16
N LYS A 177 89.63 11.28 -63.57
CA LYS A 177 90.97 10.74 -63.81
C LYS A 177 91.17 10.38 -65.28
N LEU A 178 90.20 9.73 -65.91
CA LEU A 178 90.25 9.35 -67.33
C LEU A 178 90.25 10.58 -68.24
N GLU A 179 89.41 11.58 -67.98
CA GLU A 179 89.40 12.85 -68.71
C GLU A 179 90.76 13.53 -68.67
N ARG A 180 91.38 13.64 -67.49
CA ARG A 180 92.74 14.18 -67.36
C ARG A 180 93.75 13.39 -68.18
N LEU A 181 93.68 12.06 -68.19
CA LEU A 181 94.56 11.22 -69.01
C LEU A 181 94.34 11.47 -70.50
N VAL A 182 93.09 11.55 -70.95
CA VAL A 182 92.73 11.87 -72.33
C VAL A 182 93.28 13.24 -72.74
N ASP A 183 93.15 14.26 -71.90
CA ASP A 183 93.71 15.59 -72.17
C ASP A 183 95.24 15.58 -72.28
N VAL A 184 95.92 14.83 -71.41
CA VAL A 184 97.38 14.63 -71.50
C VAL A 184 97.75 13.95 -72.81
N LEU A 185 97.00 12.93 -73.23
CA LEU A 185 97.21 12.24 -74.49
C LEU A 185 96.94 13.15 -75.69
N ARG A 186 95.84 13.91 -75.70
CA ARG A 186 95.52 14.91 -76.73
C ARG A 186 96.63 15.94 -76.87
N LYS A 187 97.18 16.45 -75.75
CA LYS A 187 98.34 17.36 -75.78
C LYS A 187 99.59 16.69 -76.36
N LYS A 188 99.90 15.44 -75.99
CA LYS A 188 101.05 14.71 -76.56
C LYS A 188 100.91 14.46 -78.06
N VAL A 189 99.70 14.17 -78.54
CA VAL A 189 99.42 13.91 -79.97
C VAL A 189 99.34 15.21 -80.78
N GLY A 190 98.67 16.25 -80.27
CA GLY A 190 98.47 17.54 -80.96
C GLY A 190 99.73 18.42 -81.04
N SER A 191 100.70 18.25 -80.13
CA SER A 191 101.98 18.98 -80.16
C SER A 191 103.05 18.34 -81.05
N GLY A 192 102.70 17.41 -81.95
CA GLY A 192 103.61 16.87 -82.96
C GLY A 192 104.76 16.01 -82.44
N SER A 193 104.58 15.33 -81.29
CA SER A 193 105.59 14.40 -80.73
C SER A 193 105.06 12.98 -80.67
N VAL A 194 104.54 12.46 -81.78
CA VAL A 194 104.35 11.02 -81.97
C VAL A 194 105.48 10.53 -82.87
N ARG A 195 106.59 10.09 -82.25
CA ARG A 195 107.50 9.17 -82.91
C ARG A 195 106.77 7.83 -83.02
N THR A 196 106.27 7.52 -84.20
CA THR A 196 105.91 6.16 -84.58
C THR A 196 107.16 5.30 -84.46
N MET A 197 107.23 4.41 -83.47
CA MET A 197 108.11 3.25 -83.56
C MET A 197 107.23 2.04 -83.89
N ILE A 198 107.42 1.56 -85.12
CA ILE A 198 107.18 0.18 -85.54
C ILE A 198 108.09 -0.72 -84.70
#